data_AF-M1BLS8-F1
#
_entry.id   AF-M1BLS8-F1
#
_cell.length_a   1.000
_cell.length_b   1.000
_cell.length_c   1.000
_cell.angle_alpha   90.00
_cell.angle_beta   90.00
_cell.angle_gamma   90.00
#
_symmetry.space_group_name_H-M   'P 1'
#
loop_
_entity.id
_entity.type
_entity.pdbx_description
1 polymer ?
#
loop_
_entity_poly.entity_id
_entity_poly.type
_entity_poly.pdbx_seq_one_letter_code
_entity_poly.pdbx_strand_id
1 'polypeptide(L)'
;MKLLRTLSGPKNLLVRTIGHRYFAATPEEYANRNYANNESEYTTVINSITAQRKNFLLRDVYDDMLLDGIKPERDTFHSLLIGTMKGARLQDAFFFREEMKAMGFVPDVSLYNFLISTCGKCKNSEQAISILEEMKRFEVKPTGQTYICLLNAFAMTGRVDRVYAIVRDMTAAGLGLNKFCYAGLIAAHKNKEPVTDDVASKIIELVEQSKGWSAVEAPGDIPIRSMMGISQEELYNIPTAEYVYRRGFLDKELTVYHVAFHACADLKSVESIDALHEMLIKDGKTPDVFILMQTMRCYLQSGDLQRGRKIFEDYMSSGKPPMVEFYMTLVEGAMVGYTPEGMQLAQETLVNMSSRNFFLDPKMGSDLLLAAAGEKTGGYTVANLIWDMMQARKMTPSFPGVQAYYDGLKVREIPADDPRLKLVSQTYLNLRKRFGG
;
A
#
# COMPACT_ATOMS: atom_id res chain seq x y z
N MET A 1 33.91 -51.45 18.97
CA MET A 1 35.26 -51.90 18.58
C MET A 1 35.61 -51.26 17.22
N LYS A 2 36.71 -50.49 17.18
CA LYS A 2 37.59 -50.09 16.03
C LYS A 2 36.96 -49.35 14.82
N LEU A 3 37.23 -48.04 14.59
CA LEU A 3 38.45 -47.38 14.03
C LEU A 3 38.59 -47.62 12.50
N LEU A 4 38.47 -46.62 11.60
CA LEU A 4 39.43 -45.57 11.15
C LEU A 4 38.71 -44.65 10.11
N ARG A 5 38.69 -43.29 10.15
CA ARG A 5 39.69 -42.28 9.66
C ARG A 5 40.36 -42.70 8.33
N THR A 6 40.38 -41.98 7.20
CA THR A 6 40.48 -40.54 6.82
C THR A 6 40.21 -40.47 5.30
N LEU A 7 39.75 -39.35 4.71
CA LEU A 7 40.63 -38.39 4.01
C LEU A 7 39.87 -37.09 3.66
N SER A 8 40.59 -36.00 3.92
CA SER A 8 40.25 -34.59 3.82
C SER A 8 40.39 -34.00 2.41
N GLY A 9 39.61 -32.96 2.11
CA GLY A 9 39.89 -31.97 1.06
C GLY A 9 39.00 -30.72 1.22
N PRO A 10 39.56 -29.50 1.34
CA PRO A 10 38.86 -28.33 1.89
C PRO A 10 38.16 -27.49 0.81
N LYS A 11 36.94 -27.01 1.08
CA LYS A 11 36.38 -25.83 0.39
C LYS A 11 35.80 -24.87 1.42
N ASN A 12 36.66 -23.91 1.79
CA ASN A 12 36.40 -22.59 2.36
C ASN A 12 34.92 -22.21 2.57
N LEU A 13 34.40 -22.47 3.77
CA LEU A 13 33.34 -21.66 4.37
C LEU A 13 34.02 -20.42 4.97
N LEU A 14 34.09 -19.36 4.18
CA LEU A 14 34.41 -18.02 4.70
C LEU A 14 33.22 -17.56 5.54
N VAL A 15 33.36 -17.70 6.85
CA VAL A 15 32.55 -17.01 7.85
C VAL A 15 32.65 -15.51 7.57
N ARG A 16 31.59 -14.93 7.01
CA ARG A 16 31.40 -13.47 6.96
C ARG A 16 30.47 -13.09 8.11
N THR A 17 31.07 -12.83 9.25
CA THR A 17 30.48 -12.06 10.34
C THR A 17 30.30 -10.62 9.88
N ILE A 18 29.05 -10.13 9.79
CA ILE A 18 28.63 -8.75 10.12
C ILE A 18 27.10 -8.78 10.33
N GLY A 19 26.66 -8.50 11.56
CA GLY A 19 25.39 -7.80 11.79
C GLY A 19 24.11 -8.60 12.13
N HIS A 20 24.16 -9.80 12.71
CA HIS A 20 22.94 -10.46 13.22
C HIS A 20 22.66 -10.12 14.69
N ARG A 21 21.44 -9.65 14.99
CA ARG A 21 20.92 -9.57 16.37
C ARG A 21 20.69 -10.99 16.87
N TYR A 22 21.66 -11.57 17.56
CA TYR A 22 21.45 -12.79 18.32
C TYR A 22 20.64 -12.47 19.58
N PHE A 23 19.33 -12.72 19.56
CA PHE A 23 18.63 -13.03 20.80
C PHE A 23 19.04 -14.45 21.18
N ALA A 24 19.81 -14.59 22.25
CA ALA A 24 20.24 -15.88 22.76
C ALA A 24 19.04 -16.66 23.33
N ALA A 25 18.39 -17.46 22.50
CA ALA A 25 17.40 -18.46 22.93
C ALA A 25 18.10 -19.82 23.11
N THR A 26 17.61 -20.64 24.04
CA THR A 26 18.21 -21.96 24.32
C THR A 26 17.88 -22.96 23.20
N PRO A 27 18.70 -24.02 22.99
CA PRO A 27 18.41 -25.06 21.99
C PRO A 27 17.02 -25.72 22.13
N GLU A 28 16.50 -25.79 23.35
CA GLU A 28 15.15 -26.30 23.65
C GLU A 28 14.04 -25.30 23.28
N GLU A 29 14.29 -23.99 23.37
CA GLU A 29 13.36 -22.96 22.86
C GLU A 29 13.33 -22.92 21.33
N TYR A 30 14.43 -23.26 20.65
CA TYR A 30 14.47 -23.42 19.20
C TYR A 30 13.69 -24.65 18.72
N ALA A 31 13.74 -25.76 19.45
CA ALA A 31 12.99 -26.98 19.09
C ALA A 31 11.46 -26.80 19.08
N ASN A 32 10.93 -25.79 19.78
CA ASN A 32 9.51 -25.42 19.80
C ASN A 32 9.13 -24.35 18.74
N ARG A 33 10.08 -23.87 17.93
CA ARG A 33 9.85 -22.87 16.87
C ARG A 33 9.80 -23.45 15.46
N ASN A 34 9.76 -24.77 15.30
CA ASN A 34 9.52 -25.34 13.97
C ASN A 34 8.13 -24.91 13.48
N TYR A 35 8.10 -23.90 12.63
CA TYR A 35 6.89 -23.49 11.92
C TYR A 35 6.36 -24.62 11.02
N ALA A 36 7.27 -25.52 10.61
CA ALA A 36 7.09 -26.49 9.54
C ALA A 36 8.22 -27.55 9.56
N ASN A 37 8.00 -28.72 8.97
CA ASN A 37 8.98 -29.82 8.89
C ASN A 37 9.58 -30.02 7.49
N ASN A 38 9.11 -29.29 6.48
CA ASN A 38 9.58 -29.38 5.09
C ASN A 38 9.35 -28.05 4.35
N GLU A 39 9.93 -27.95 3.15
CA GLU A 39 9.84 -26.75 2.29
C GLU A 39 8.39 -26.32 2.03
N SER A 40 7.50 -27.26 1.72
CA SER A 40 6.10 -26.95 1.35
C SER A 40 5.32 -26.36 2.52
N GLU A 41 5.54 -26.87 3.73
CA GLU A 41 4.95 -26.32 4.96
C GLU A 41 5.49 -24.91 5.24
N TYR A 42 6.80 -24.67 5.04
CA TYR A 42 7.39 -23.33 5.17
C TYR A 42 6.81 -22.35 4.14
N THR A 43 6.63 -22.78 2.89
CA THR A 43 5.96 -21.99 1.84
C THR A 43 4.51 -21.66 2.22
N THR A 44 3.80 -22.57 2.88
CA THR A 44 2.45 -22.33 3.41
C THR A 44 2.46 -21.26 4.52
N VAL A 45 3.45 -21.30 5.41
CA VAL A 45 3.63 -20.29 6.47
C VAL A 45 3.90 -18.91 5.87
N ILE A 46 4.78 -18.82 4.87
CA ILE A 46 5.09 -17.58 4.14
C ILE A 46 3.82 -17.00 3.49
N ASN A 47 3.03 -17.85 2.82
CA ASN A 47 1.77 -17.44 2.19
C ASN A 47 0.74 -16.96 3.24
N SER A 48 0.66 -17.62 4.39
CA SER A 48 -0.22 -17.22 5.50
C SER A 48 0.18 -15.87 6.11
N ILE A 49 1.47 -15.65 6.35
CA ILE A 49 2.02 -14.37 6.85
C ILE A 49 1.74 -13.24 5.86
N THR A 50 1.93 -13.52 4.57
CA THR A 50 1.63 -12.59 3.48
C THR A 50 0.14 -12.24 3.44
N ALA A 51 -0.75 -13.23 3.55
CA ALA A 51 -2.20 -13.02 3.60
C ALA A 51 -2.64 -12.21 4.84
N GLN A 52 -1.96 -12.42 5.98
CA GLN A 52 -2.18 -11.65 7.22
C GLN A 52 -1.51 -10.26 7.20
N ARG A 53 -0.88 -9.86 6.07
CA ARG A 53 -0.14 -8.59 5.91
C ARG A 53 1.00 -8.41 6.92
N LYS A 54 1.53 -9.51 7.48
CA LYS A 54 2.67 -9.51 8.41
C LYS A 54 4.00 -9.61 7.66
N ASN A 55 4.13 -8.88 6.55
CA ASN A 55 5.27 -8.98 5.63
C ASN A 55 6.63 -8.64 6.28
N PHE A 56 6.63 -7.98 7.43
CA PHE A 56 7.83 -7.71 8.22
C PHE A 56 8.45 -8.97 8.85
N LEU A 57 7.72 -10.08 8.95
CA LEU A 57 8.20 -11.38 9.46
C LEU A 57 8.80 -12.28 8.37
N LEU A 58 8.75 -11.88 7.09
CA LEU A 58 9.22 -12.73 5.99
C LEU A 58 10.69 -13.10 6.13
N ARG A 59 11.49 -12.18 6.66
CA ARG A 59 12.91 -12.42 6.88
C ARG A 59 13.18 -13.40 8.01
N ASP A 60 12.43 -13.25 9.11
CA ASP A 60 12.53 -14.14 10.26
C ASP A 60 12.20 -15.59 9.86
N VAL A 61 11.10 -15.81 9.12
CA VAL A 61 10.71 -17.15 8.65
C VAL A 61 11.72 -17.75 7.68
N TYR A 62 12.33 -16.95 6.82
CA TYR A 62 13.40 -17.42 5.94
C TYR A 62 14.64 -17.85 6.73
N ASP A 63 15.05 -17.06 7.71
CA ASP A 63 16.20 -17.38 8.55
C ASP A 63 15.92 -18.64 9.39
N ASP A 64 14.71 -18.80 9.94
CA ASP A 64 14.29 -20.00 10.68
C ASP A 64 14.26 -21.25 9.78
N MET A 65 13.76 -21.14 8.54
CA MET A 65 13.80 -22.23 7.56
C MET A 65 15.22 -22.76 7.31
N LEU A 66 16.20 -21.84 7.20
CA LEU A 66 17.61 -22.20 7.02
C LEU A 66 18.22 -22.81 8.28
N LEU A 67 17.85 -22.31 9.47
CA LEU A 67 18.29 -22.86 10.76
C LEU A 67 17.81 -24.30 10.96
N ASP A 68 16.60 -24.61 10.50
CA ASP A 68 16.03 -25.95 10.50
C ASP A 68 16.68 -26.89 9.46
N GLY A 69 17.63 -26.37 8.67
CA GLY A 69 18.32 -27.12 7.62
C GLY A 69 17.46 -27.37 6.38
N ILE A 70 16.32 -26.70 6.25
CA ILE A 70 15.42 -26.81 5.11
C ILE A 70 15.87 -25.78 4.06
N LYS A 71 16.11 -26.25 2.84
CA LYS A 71 16.58 -25.39 1.76
C LYS A 71 15.38 -24.80 1.00
N PRO A 72 15.35 -23.48 0.76
CA PRO A 72 14.33 -22.87 -0.07
C PRO A 72 14.51 -23.28 -1.52
N GLU A 73 13.39 -23.51 -2.19
CA GLU A 73 13.32 -23.80 -3.61
C GLU A 73 12.76 -22.59 -4.38
N ARG A 74 12.62 -22.74 -5.71
CA ARG A 74 12.11 -21.68 -6.58
C ARG A 74 10.74 -21.15 -6.12
N ASP A 75 9.85 -22.05 -5.73
CA ASP A 75 8.50 -21.68 -5.29
C ASP A 75 8.52 -20.94 -3.95
N THR A 76 9.41 -21.32 -3.03
CA THR A 76 9.63 -20.58 -1.77
C THR A 76 10.05 -19.14 -2.05
N PHE A 77 11.05 -18.93 -2.92
CA PHE A 77 11.50 -17.59 -3.32
C PHE A 77 10.41 -16.80 -4.01
N HIS A 78 9.56 -17.48 -4.78
CA HIS A 78 8.41 -16.87 -5.42
C HIS A 78 7.42 -16.32 -4.38
N SER A 79 7.05 -17.13 -3.38
CA SER A 79 6.19 -16.69 -2.26
C SER A 79 6.81 -15.56 -1.44
N LEU A 80 8.12 -15.60 -1.16
CA LEU A 80 8.83 -14.54 -0.44
C LEU A 80 8.78 -13.22 -1.22
N LEU A 81 9.12 -13.23 -2.52
CA LEU A 81 9.13 -12.04 -3.35
C LEU A 81 7.72 -11.45 -3.54
N ILE A 82 6.69 -12.29 -3.69
CA ILE A 82 5.29 -11.83 -3.64
C ILE A 82 5.02 -11.09 -2.32
N GLY A 83 5.35 -11.70 -1.18
CA GLY A 83 5.15 -11.09 0.14
C GLY A 83 5.83 -9.74 0.27
N THR A 84 7.07 -9.62 -0.23
CA THR A 84 7.78 -8.33 -0.21
C THR A 84 7.12 -7.26 -1.08
N MET A 85 6.59 -7.62 -2.26
CA MET A 85 5.84 -6.71 -3.12
C MET A 85 4.53 -6.26 -2.48
N LYS A 86 3.78 -7.17 -1.83
CA LYS A 86 2.55 -6.84 -1.10
C LYS A 86 2.83 -5.95 0.12
N GLY A 87 3.99 -6.12 0.75
CA GLY A 87 4.43 -5.32 1.90
C GLY A 87 5.21 -4.05 1.56
N ALA A 88 5.46 -3.74 0.28
CA ALA A 88 6.37 -2.67 -0.14
C ALA A 88 7.75 -2.72 0.57
N ARG A 89 8.30 -3.94 0.72
CA ARG A 89 9.56 -4.22 1.43
C ARG A 89 10.73 -4.31 0.45
N LEU A 90 11.19 -3.16 -0.07
CA LEU A 90 12.23 -3.12 -1.11
C LEU A 90 13.54 -3.83 -0.72
N GLN A 91 13.99 -3.62 0.52
CA GLN A 91 15.25 -4.20 1.01
C GLN A 91 15.17 -5.72 1.09
N ASP A 92 14.06 -6.25 1.62
CA ASP A 92 13.84 -7.69 1.69
C ASP A 92 13.70 -8.30 0.29
N ALA A 93 13.07 -7.58 -0.65
CA ALA A 93 12.92 -8.03 -2.03
C ALA A 93 14.29 -8.22 -2.71
N PHE A 94 15.21 -7.28 -2.53
CA PHE A 94 16.57 -7.40 -3.07
C PHE A 94 17.39 -8.44 -2.34
N PHE A 95 17.20 -8.58 -1.03
CA PHE A 95 17.82 -9.66 -0.29
C PHE A 95 17.41 -11.03 -0.84
N PHE A 96 16.11 -11.33 -0.95
CA PHE A 96 15.65 -12.63 -1.43
C PHE A 96 16.06 -12.89 -2.89
N ARG A 97 16.12 -11.85 -3.74
CA ARG A 97 16.67 -11.97 -5.08
C ARG A 97 18.14 -12.39 -5.08
N GLU A 98 18.97 -11.81 -4.22
CA GLU A 98 20.40 -12.15 -4.15
C GLU A 98 20.62 -13.55 -3.56
N GLU A 99 19.84 -13.95 -2.55
CA GLU A 99 19.87 -15.34 -2.05
C GLU A 99 19.43 -16.36 -3.09
N MET A 100 18.35 -16.07 -3.82
CA MET A 100 17.87 -16.92 -4.91
C MET A 100 18.99 -17.17 -5.94
N LYS A 101 19.72 -16.12 -6.32
CA LYS A 101 20.86 -16.20 -7.23
C LYS A 101 22.06 -16.93 -6.63
N ALA A 102 22.37 -16.69 -5.35
CA ALA A 102 23.45 -17.39 -4.66
C ALA A 102 23.21 -18.91 -4.59
N MET A 103 21.94 -19.32 -4.56
CA MET A 103 21.52 -20.73 -4.63
C MET A 103 21.42 -21.28 -6.07
N GLY A 104 21.79 -20.50 -7.08
CA GLY A 104 21.82 -20.91 -8.49
C GLY A 104 20.48 -20.80 -9.21
N PHE A 105 19.49 -20.13 -8.62
CA PHE A 105 18.21 -19.89 -9.28
C PHE A 105 18.21 -18.51 -9.96
N VAL A 106 17.79 -18.47 -11.22
CA VAL A 106 17.59 -17.22 -11.97
C VAL A 106 16.11 -16.81 -11.85
N PRO A 107 15.80 -15.55 -11.48
CA PRO A 107 14.44 -15.06 -11.49
C PRO A 107 13.80 -15.19 -12.88
N ASP A 108 12.54 -15.61 -12.92
CA ASP A 108 11.78 -15.63 -14.18
C ASP A 108 11.19 -14.24 -14.50
N VAL A 109 10.50 -14.15 -15.64
CA VAL A 109 9.85 -12.90 -16.09
C VAL A 109 8.88 -12.35 -15.04
N SER A 110 8.13 -13.21 -14.35
CA SER A 110 7.16 -12.80 -13.33
C SER A 110 7.85 -12.17 -12.12
N LEU A 111 8.92 -12.79 -11.63
CA LEU A 111 9.70 -12.27 -10.51
C LEU A 111 10.39 -10.96 -10.84
N TYR A 112 10.96 -10.83 -12.04
CA TYR A 112 11.49 -9.54 -12.50
C TYR A 112 10.41 -8.45 -12.54
N ASN A 113 9.20 -8.77 -13.01
CA ASN A 113 8.09 -7.83 -13.00
C ASN A 113 7.68 -7.43 -11.57
N PHE A 114 7.70 -8.35 -10.60
CA PHE A 114 7.42 -8.04 -9.19
C PHE A 114 8.48 -7.15 -8.56
N LEU A 115 9.75 -7.39 -8.88
CA LEU A 115 10.86 -6.55 -8.41
C LEU A 115 10.71 -5.12 -8.96
N ILE A 116 10.43 -4.97 -10.25
CA ILE A 116 10.16 -3.67 -10.89
C ILE A 116 8.94 -2.99 -10.25
N SER A 117 7.85 -3.72 -10.04
CA SER A 117 6.65 -3.21 -9.37
C SER A 117 6.95 -2.72 -7.95
N THR A 118 7.71 -3.50 -7.17
CA THR A 118 8.13 -3.16 -5.81
C THR A 118 8.98 -1.89 -5.78
N CYS A 119 9.88 -1.70 -6.76
CA CYS A 119 10.62 -0.46 -6.95
C CYS A 119 9.67 0.73 -7.10
N GLY A 120 8.61 0.58 -7.90
CA GLY A 120 7.54 1.57 -8.05
C GLY A 120 6.81 1.89 -6.74
N LYS A 121 6.35 0.86 -6.00
CA LYS A 121 5.66 1.03 -4.69
C LYS A 121 6.52 1.80 -3.69
N CYS A 122 7.83 1.56 -3.73
CA CYS A 122 8.79 2.19 -2.83
C CYS A 122 9.37 3.50 -3.40
N LYS A 123 8.80 4.04 -4.48
CA LYS A 123 9.22 5.28 -5.16
C LYS A 123 10.73 5.31 -5.51
N ASN A 124 11.28 4.18 -5.95
CA ASN A 124 12.69 4.03 -6.34
C ASN A 124 12.81 3.57 -7.81
N SER A 125 12.46 4.44 -8.75
CA SER A 125 12.41 4.12 -10.17
C SER A 125 13.78 3.92 -10.83
N GLU A 126 14.86 4.48 -10.28
CA GLU A 126 16.23 4.23 -10.78
C GLU A 126 16.63 2.77 -10.60
N GLN A 127 16.25 2.13 -9.50
CA GLN A 127 16.47 0.69 -9.33
C GLN A 127 15.67 -0.15 -10.34
N ALA A 128 14.47 0.29 -10.73
CA ALA A 128 13.68 -0.42 -11.73
C ALA A 128 14.41 -0.56 -13.08
N ILE A 129 15.21 0.44 -13.47
CA ILE A 129 16.07 0.38 -14.67
C ILE A 129 17.14 -0.69 -14.52
N SER A 130 17.83 -0.71 -13.38
CA SER A 130 18.91 -1.66 -13.13
C SER A 130 18.39 -3.11 -13.11
N ILE A 131 17.19 -3.33 -12.58
CA ILE A 131 16.51 -4.64 -12.64
C ILE A 131 16.18 -5.04 -14.09
N LEU A 132 15.72 -4.11 -14.93
CA LEU A 132 15.49 -4.39 -16.36
C LEU A 132 16.78 -4.75 -17.10
N GLU A 133 17.86 -4.00 -16.85
CA GLU A 133 19.16 -4.26 -17.49
C GLU A 133 19.75 -5.59 -17.04
N GLU A 134 19.57 -5.96 -15.77
CA GLU A 134 19.90 -7.30 -15.30
C GLU A 134 19.08 -8.38 -16.00
N MET A 135 17.75 -8.22 -16.08
CA MET A 135 16.87 -9.17 -16.76
C MET A 135 17.37 -9.48 -18.17
N LYS A 136 17.79 -8.45 -18.92
CA LYS A 136 18.42 -8.59 -20.25
C LYS A 136 19.77 -9.31 -20.20
N ARG A 137 20.64 -8.98 -19.23
CA ARG A 137 21.98 -9.63 -19.06
C ARG A 137 21.88 -11.12 -18.74
N PHE A 138 20.84 -11.53 -18.02
CA PHE A 138 20.53 -12.94 -17.73
C PHE A 138 19.72 -13.60 -18.85
N GLU A 139 19.61 -12.96 -20.02
CA GLU A 139 18.90 -13.45 -21.21
C GLU A 139 17.40 -13.74 -20.98
N VAL A 140 16.82 -13.18 -19.93
CA VAL A 140 15.38 -13.24 -19.68
C VAL A 140 14.73 -12.12 -20.49
N LYS A 141 13.90 -12.47 -21.47
CA LYS A 141 13.35 -11.49 -22.43
C LYS A 141 12.24 -10.64 -21.79
N PRO A 142 12.36 -9.29 -21.75
CA PRO A 142 11.28 -8.42 -21.31
C PRO A 142 10.03 -8.60 -22.16
N THR A 143 8.85 -8.56 -21.52
CA THR A 143 7.55 -8.68 -22.20
C THR A 143 6.80 -7.34 -22.15
N GLY A 144 5.64 -7.25 -22.83
CA GLY A 144 4.77 -6.07 -22.73
C GLY A 144 4.40 -5.73 -21.28
N GLN A 145 4.17 -6.75 -20.44
CA GLN A 145 3.94 -6.57 -19.01
C GLN A 145 5.13 -5.92 -18.30
N THR A 146 6.37 -6.30 -18.65
CA THR A 146 7.59 -5.71 -18.08
C THR A 146 7.64 -4.21 -18.34
N TYR A 147 7.35 -3.78 -19.57
CA TYR A 147 7.31 -2.37 -19.92
C TYR A 147 6.18 -1.61 -19.21
N ILE A 148 5.01 -2.21 -19.01
CA ILE A 148 3.92 -1.59 -18.23
C ILE A 148 4.31 -1.47 -16.74
N CYS A 149 4.99 -2.47 -16.16
CA CYS A 149 5.51 -2.38 -14.79
C CYS A 149 6.53 -1.24 -14.67
N LEU A 150 7.45 -1.13 -15.64
CA LEU A 150 8.45 -0.08 -15.67
C LEU A 150 7.83 1.32 -15.83
N LEU A 151 6.84 1.44 -16.73
CA LEU A 151 6.06 2.66 -16.92
C LEU A 151 5.41 3.11 -15.61
N ASN A 152 4.71 2.21 -14.92
CA ASN A 152 4.08 2.54 -13.64
C ASN A 152 5.09 2.79 -12.51
N ALA A 153 6.27 2.14 -12.53
CA ALA A 153 7.33 2.45 -11.58
C ALA A 153 7.86 3.90 -11.75
N PHE A 154 8.05 4.36 -12.99
CA PHE A 154 8.41 5.75 -13.26
C PHE A 154 7.30 6.73 -12.90
N ALA A 155 6.04 6.35 -13.16
CA ALA A 155 4.87 7.15 -12.81
C ALA A 155 4.79 7.46 -11.31
N MET A 156 5.14 6.50 -10.45
CA MET A 156 5.18 6.69 -8.99
C MET A 156 6.22 7.73 -8.51
N THR A 157 7.19 8.06 -9.38
CA THR A 157 8.24 9.07 -9.13
C THR A 157 8.10 10.33 -9.99
N GLY A 158 6.98 10.48 -10.72
CA GLY A 158 6.73 11.67 -11.55
C GLY A 158 7.65 11.83 -12.76
N ARG A 159 8.34 10.76 -13.19
CA ARG A 159 9.30 10.78 -14.32
C ARG A 159 8.59 10.69 -15.66
N VAL A 160 7.84 11.75 -15.97
CA VAL A 160 6.97 11.86 -17.16
C VAL A 160 7.75 11.65 -18.47
N ASP A 161 8.98 12.16 -18.55
CA ASP A 161 9.90 11.96 -19.68
C ASP A 161 10.15 10.47 -19.98
N ARG A 162 10.43 9.69 -18.94
CA ARG A 162 10.66 8.24 -19.06
C ARG A 162 9.39 7.48 -19.40
N VAL A 163 8.26 7.88 -18.83
CA VAL A 163 6.94 7.29 -19.15
C VAL A 163 6.62 7.46 -20.64
N TYR A 164 6.77 8.67 -21.20
CA TYR A 164 6.54 8.89 -22.63
C TYR A 164 7.56 8.19 -23.53
N ALA A 165 8.81 8.04 -23.09
CA ALA A 165 9.80 7.25 -23.82
C ALA A 165 9.35 5.79 -23.98
N ILE A 166 8.87 5.16 -22.89
CA ILE A 166 8.35 3.80 -22.93
C ILE A 166 7.11 3.71 -23.84
N VAL A 167 6.19 4.67 -23.75
CA VAL A 167 5.00 4.72 -24.61
C VAL A 167 5.37 4.76 -26.10
N ARG A 168 6.37 5.58 -26.46
CA ARG A 168 6.88 5.67 -27.83
C ARG A 168 7.52 4.37 -28.26
N ASP A 169 8.34 3.75 -27.41
CA ASP A 169 9.02 2.50 -27.73
C ASP A 169 8.02 1.34 -27.90
N MET A 170 6.97 1.28 -27.06
CA MET A 170 5.85 0.33 -27.20
C MET A 170 5.12 0.55 -28.52
N THR A 171 4.81 1.80 -28.87
CA THR A 171 4.10 2.15 -30.11
C THR A 171 4.94 1.82 -31.35
N ALA A 172 6.25 2.11 -31.32
CA ALA A 172 7.18 1.76 -32.39
C ALA A 172 7.32 0.24 -32.58
N ALA A 173 7.16 -0.55 -31.50
CA ALA A 173 7.10 -2.00 -31.55
C ALA A 173 5.73 -2.55 -32.00
N GLY A 174 4.78 -1.68 -32.38
CA GLY A 174 3.42 -2.07 -32.80
C GLY A 174 2.52 -2.50 -31.65
N LEU A 175 2.89 -2.20 -30.39
CA LEU A 175 2.08 -2.51 -29.21
C LEU A 175 1.16 -1.33 -28.88
N GLY A 176 -0.15 -1.58 -28.79
CA GLY A 176 -1.13 -0.58 -28.35
C GLY A 176 -1.04 -0.28 -26.85
N LEU A 177 -1.40 0.94 -26.46
CA LEU A 177 -1.48 1.35 -25.05
C LEU A 177 -2.79 0.88 -24.42
N ASN A 178 -2.71 0.14 -23.31
CA ASN A 178 -3.90 -0.31 -22.59
C ASN A 178 -4.28 0.64 -21.43
N LYS A 179 -5.36 0.30 -20.72
CA LYS A 179 -5.84 1.06 -19.55
C LYS A 179 -4.78 1.32 -18.46
N PHE A 180 -3.81 0.41 -18.27
CA PHE A 180 -2.74 0.57 -17.29
C PHE A 180 -1.62 1.49 -17.77
N CYS A 181 -1.43 1.63 -19.09
CA CYS A 181 -0.56 2.66 -19.65
C CYS A 181 -1.13 4.06 -19.39
N TYR A 182 -2.43 4.26 -19.66
CA TYR A 182 -3.10 5.54 -19.41
C TYR A 182 -3.18 5.88 -17.92
N ALA A 183 -3.47 4.88 -17.06
CA ALA A 183 -3.39 5.05 -15.61
C ALA A 183 -1.99 5.51 -15.16
N GLY A 184 -0.94 4.88 -15.68
CA GLY A 184 0.45 5.28 -15.40
C GLY A 184 0.77 6.70 -15.92
N LEU A 185 0.28 7.10 -17.10
CA LEU A 185 0.43 8.46 -17.61
C LEU A 185 -0.22 9.50 -16.68
N ILE A 186 -1.46 9.26 -16.23
CA ILE A 186 -2.17 10.12 -15.28
C ILE A 186 -1.39 10.24 -13.97
N ALA A 187 -0.98 9.10 -13.41
CA ALA A 187 -0.21 9.07 -12.17
C ALA A 187 1.14 9.81 -12.31
N ALA A 188 1.82 9.68 -13.45
CA ALA A 188 3.08 10.35 -13.72
C ALA A 188 2.93 11.88 -13.74
N HIS A 189 1.93 12.41 -14.42
CA HIS A 189 1.66 13.85 -14.44
C HIS A 189 1.29 14.38 -13.06
N LYS A 190 0.46 13.64 -12.31
CA LYS A 190 0.09 14.03 -10.94
C LYS A 190 1.26 13.99 -9.96
N ASN A 191 2.21 13.07 -10.14
CA ASN A 191 3.39 12.93 -9.27
C ASN A 191 4.60 13.75 -9.73
N LYS A 192 4.52 14.44 -10.87
CA LYS A 192 5.60 15.30 -11.37
C LYS A 192 5.77 16.50 -10.44
N GLU A 193 7.02 16.76 -10.04
CA GLU A 193 7.37 17.92 -9.23
C GLU A 193 8.26 18.91 -10.02
N PRO A 194 7.99 20.23 -9.97
CA PRO A 194 6.81 20.84 -9.35
C PRO A 194 5.53 20.49 -10.12
N VAL A 195 4.41 20.46 -9.41
CA VAL A 195 3.08 20.28 -10.00
C VAL A 195 2.78 21.49 -10.88
N THR A 196 2.39 21.25 -12.13
CA THR A 196 2.05 22.31 -13.08
C THR A 196 0.55 22.60 -13.08
N ASP A 197 0.15 23.83 -13.38
CA ASP A 197 -1.25 24.25 -13.32
C ASP A 197 -2.14 23.51 -14.35
N ASP A 198 -1.54 22.97 -15.42
CA ASP A 198 -2.22 22.24 -16.49
C ASP A 198 -2.47 20.76 -16.19
N VAL A 199 -1.98 20.22 -15.05
CA VAL A 199 -2.11 18.79 -14.73
C VAL A 199 -3.57 18.34 -14.76
N ALA A 200 -4.49 19.15 -14.23
CA ALA A 200 -5.89 18.79 -14.14
C ALA A 200 -6.53 18.65 -15.55
N SER A 201 -6.26 19.59 -16.45
CA SER A 201 -6.65 19.50 -17.86
C SER A 201 -6.00 18.31 -18.56
N LYS A 202 -4.73 18.02 -18.24
CA LYS A 202 -4.01 16.88 -18.81
C LYS A 202 -4.61 15.54 -18.39
N ILE A 203 -5.09 15.43 -17.15
CA ILE A 203 -5.79 14.23 -16.67
C ILE A 203 -7.06 13.99 -17.49
N ILE A 204 -7.87 15.02 -17.72
CA ILE A 204 -9.09 14.95 -18.53
C ILE A 204 -8.78 14.51 -19.97
N GLU A 205 -7.75 15.11 -20.58
CA GLU A 205 -7.28 14.74 -21.93
C GLU A 205 -6.88 13.26 -22.01
N LEU A 206 -6.15 12.76 -21.01
CA LEU A 206 -5.71 11.35 -20.97
C LEU A 206 -6.87 10.37 -20.75
N VAL A 207 -7.88 10.76 -19.98
CA VAL A 207 -9.12 9.97 -19.84
C VAL A 207 -9.83 9.87 -21.19
N GLU A 208 -9.97 10.97 -21.92
CA GLU A 208 -10.59 10.96 -23.25
C GLU A 208 -9.80 10.11 -24.25
N GLN A 209 -8.47 10.25 -24.29
CA GLN A 209 -7.60 9.44 -25.16
C GLN A 209 -7.71 7.94 -24.86
N SER A 210 -7.91 7.57 -23.59
CA SER A 210 -8.03 6.16 -23.20
C SER A 210 -9.26 5.47 -23.79
N LYS A 211 -10.30 6.22 -24.19
CA LYS A 211 -11.54 5.68 -24.79
C LYS A 211 -11.33 5.11 -26.19
N GLY A 212 -10.33 5.61 -26.92
CA GLY A 212 -10.00 5.14 -28.27
C GLY A 212 -9.30 3.78 -28.30
N TRP A 213 -8.99 3.20 -27.14
CA TRP A 213 -8.34 1.90 -27.06
C TRP A 213 -9.35 0.75 -27.18
N SER A 214 -9.10 -0.18 -28.10
CA SER A 214 -9.79 -1.47 -28.15
C SER A 214 -9.02 -2.52 -27.36
N ALA A 215 -9.72 -3.21 -26.47
CA ALA A 215 -9.16 -4.27 -25.64
C ALA A 215 -8.77 -5.48 -26.50
N VAL A 216 -7.52 -5.49 -27.00
CA VAL A 216 -6.86 -6.74 -27.37
C VAL A 216 -6.08 -7.20 -26.14
N GLU A 217 -6.80 -7.76 -25.17
CA GLU A 217 -6.15 -8.53 -24.12
C GLU A 217 -5.59 -9.80 -24.77
N ALA A 218 -4.26 -9.93 -24.81
CA ALA A 218 -3.64 -11.14 -25.32
C ALA A 218 -4.04 -12.32 -24.40
N PRO A 219 -4.66 -13.39 -24.94
CA PRO A 219 -5.28 -14.47 -24.15
C PRO A 219 -4.29 -15.35 -23.36
N GLY A 220 -2.99 -15.04 -23.34
CA GLY A 220 -1.95 -15.84 -22.68
C GLY A 220 -1.57 -15.40 -21.26
N ASP A 221 -1.95 -14.20 -20.81
CA ASP A 221 -1.43 -13.58 -19.58
C ASP A 221 -2.22 -13.94 -18.29
N ILE A 222 -3.35 -14.62 -18.42
CA ILE A 222 -4.33 -14.86 -17.36
C ILE A 222 -3.98 -16.08 -16.46
N PRO A 223 -3.47 -17.22 -16.97
CA PRO A 223 -3.37 -18.45 -16.16
C PRO A 223 -2.36 -18.35 -15.00
N ILE A 224 -1.17 -17.79 -15.24
CA ILE A 224 -0.09 -17.73 -14.24
C ILE A 224 -0.42 -16.69 -13.15
N ARG A 225 -1.11 -15.59 -13.48
CA ARG A 225 -1.47 -14.52 -12.54
C ARG A 225 -2.60 -14.90 -11.60
N SER A 226 -3.58 -15.65 -12.09
CA SER A 226 -4.65 -16.24 -11.27
C SER A 226 -4.09 -17.22 -10.24
N MET A 227 -3.06 -18.00 -10.61
CA MET A 227 -2.39 -18.96 -9.71
C MET A 227 -1.60 -18.30 -8.57
N MET A 228 -1.15 -17.05 -8.72
CA MET A 228 -0.25 -16.38 -7.75
C MET A 228 -0.96 -15.35 -6.85
N GLY A 229 -2.27 -15.17 -7.00
CA GLY A 229 -3.07 -14.30 -6.12
C GLY A 229 -2.68 -12.82 -6.14
N ILE A 230 -2.19 -12.32 -7.29
CA ILE A 230 -1.82 -10.92 -7.52
C ILE A 230 -2.70 -10.34 -8.62
N SER A 231 -3.38 -9.23 -8.31
CA SER A 231 -4.17 -8.49 -9.29
C SER A 231 -3.29 -7.63 -10.19
N GLN A 232 -3.78 -7.26 -11.37
CA GLN A 232 -3.06 -6.32 -12.25
C GLN A 232 -2.95 -4.93 -11.61
N GLU A 233 -3.97 -4.52 -10.87
CA GLU A 233 -4.00 -3.29 -10.11
C GLU A 233 -2.88 -3.26 -9.06
N GLU A 234 -2.65 -4.38 -8.36
CA GLU A 234 -1.56 -4.51 -7.40
C GLU A 234 -0.18 -4.52 -8.07
N LEU A 235 -0.05 -5.23 -9.19
CA LEU A 235 1.20 -5.30 -9.93
C LEU A 235 1.59 -3.93 -10.52
N TYR A 236 0.64 -3.19 -11.07
CA TYR A 236 0.89 -1.91 -11.73
C TYR A 236 0.74 -0.72 -10.80
N ASN A 237 0.66 -0.93 -9.49
CA ASN A 237 0.62 0.15 -8.47
C ASN A 237 -0.56 1.10 -8.64
N ILE A 238 -1.71 0.55 -9.04
CA ILE A 238 -2.96 1.30 -9.21
C ILE A 238 -3.58 1.57 -7.82
N PRO A 239 -4.14 2.78 -7.58
CA PRO A 239 -4.76 3.13 -6.29
C PRO A 239 -5.87 2.17 -5.82
N THR A 240 -6.45 1.39 -6.74
CA THR A 240 -7.55 0.46 -6.47
C THR A 240 -7.10 -0.92 -6.00
N ALA A 241 -5.78 -1.19 -5.93
CA ALA A 241 -5.21 -2.49 -5.61
C ALA A 241 -5.79 -3.13 -4.34
N GLU A 242 -6.02 -2.36 -3.29
CA GLU A 242 -6.55 -2.87 -2.01
C GLU A 242 -8.04 -3.25 -2.05
N TYR A 243 -8.75 -2.83 -3.09
CA TYR A 243 -10.20 -2.98 -3.21
C TYR A 243 -10.63 -4.04 -4.22
N VAL A 244 -9.70 -4.56 -5.04
CA VAL A 244 -9.99 -5.49 -6.15
C VAL A 244 -10.75 -6.75 -5.71
N TYR A 245 -10.46 -7.25 -4.51
CA TYR A 245 -11.09 -8.47 -3.99
C TYR A 245 -12.38 -8.21 -3.22
N ARG A 246 -12.80 -6.95 -3.07
CA ARG A 246 -14.02 -6.57 -2.36
C ARG A 246 -15.21 -6.56 -3.32
N ARG A 247 -16.10 -7.53 -3.13
CA ARG A 247 -17.30 -7.70 -3.97
C ARG A 247 -18.12 -6.41 -4.00
N GLY A 248 -18.42 -5.92 -5.21
CA GLY A 248 -19.27 -4.75 -5.43
C GLY A 248 -18.60 -3.39 -5.15
N PHE A 249 -17.30 -3.36 -4.87
CA PHE A 249 -16.58 -2.11 -4.61
C PHE A 249 -16.10 -1.42 -5.88
N LEU A 250 -15.67 -2.22 -6.86
CA LEU A 250 -14.94 -1.74 -8.03
C LEU A 250 -15.49 -2.34 -9.33
N ASP A 251 -15.67 -1.49 -10.34
CA ASP A 251 -15.79 -1.91 -11.73
C ASP A 251 -14.44 -1.80 -12.44
N LYS A 252 -13.82 -2.93 -12.81
CA LYS A 252 -12.48 -2.96 -13.42
C LYS A 252 -12.41 -2.29 -14.79
N GLU A 253 -13.53 -2.04 -15.44
CA GLU A 253 -13.58 -1.26 -16.68
C GLU A 253 -13.33 0.24 -16.44
N LEU A 254 -13.48 0.71 -15.21
CA LEU A 254 -13.28 2.10 -14.79
C LEU A 254 -11.85 2.40 -14.33
N THR A 255 -10.88 1.52 -14.56
CA THR A 255 -9.49 1.66 -14.07
C THR A 255 -8.90 3.06 -14.34
N VAL A 256 -9.07 3.60 -15.56
CA VAL A 256 -8.53 4.93 -15.92
C VAL A 256 -9.26 6.03 -15.15
N TYR A 257 -10.60 5.95 -15.05
CA TYR A 257 -11.39 6.86 -14.24
C TYR A 257 -10.98 6.80 -12.77
N HIS A 258 -10.74 5.62 -12.18
CA HIS A 258 -10.29 5.51 -10.80
C HIS A 258 -9.01 6.30 -10.53
N VAL A 259 -8.02 6.17 -11.42
CA VAL A 259 -6.76 6.90 -11.26
C VAL A 259 -6.97 8.40 -11.47
N ALA A 260 -7.82 8.80 -12.42
CA ALA A 260 -8.17 10.20 -12.66
C ALA A 260 -8.87 10.85 -11.45
N PHE A 261 -9.93 10.23 -10.92
CA PHE A 261 -10.64 10.70 -9.73
C PHE A 261 -9.73 10.75 -8.51
N HIS A 262 -8.88 9.74 -8.31
CA HIS A 262 -7.89 9.73 -7.23
C HIS A 262 -6.87 10.88 -7.40
N ALA A 263 -6.37 11.11 -8.61
CA ALA A 263 -5.42 12.18 -8.90
C ALA A 263 -6.04 13.57 -8.68
N CYS A 264 -7.27 13.81 -9.17
CA CYS A 264 -7.99 15.07 -8.96
C CYS A 264 -8.32 15.33 -7.49
N ALA A 265 -8.64 14.28 -6.72
CA ALA A 265 -8.82 14.39 -5.28
C ALA A 265 -7.52 14.79 -4.55
N ASP A 266 -6.38 14.20 -4.91
CA ASP A 266 -5.07 14.60 -4.37
C ASP A 266 -4.72 16.06 -4.73
N LEU A 267 -5.14 16.53 -5.90
CA LEU A 267 -4.96 17.91 -6.37
C LEU A 267 -5.99 18.89 -5.78
N LYS A 268 -7.02 18.39 -5.10
CA LYS A 268 -8.17 19.17 -4.59
C LYS A 268 -8.89 19.97 -5.68
N SER A 269 -8.90 19.45 -6.92
CA SER A 269 -9.57 20.12 -8.04
C SER A 269 -11.03 19.66 -8.14
N VAL A 270 -11.92 20.45 -7.55
CA VAL A 270 -13.38 20.23 -7.58
C VAL A 270 -13.90 20.28 -9.02
N GLU A 271 -13.43 21.25 -9.81
CA GLU A 271 -13.85 21.44 -11.20
C GLU A 271 -13.52 20.22 -12.06
N SER A 272 -12.37 19.60 -11.83
CA SER A 272 -11.95 18.41 -12.58
C SER A 272 -12.73 17.17 -12.15
N ILE A 273 -13.10 17.07 -10.87
CA ILE A 273 -13.98 16.00 -10.39
C ILE A 273 -15.37 16.12 -11.03
N ASP A 274 -15.93 17.32 -11.10
CA ASP A 274 -17.22 17.59 -11.74
C ASP A 274 -17.16 17.25 -13.24
N ALA A 275 -16.12 17.69 -13.95
CA ALA A 275 -15.92 17.37 -15.37
C ALA A 275 -15.78 15.85 -15.61
N LEU A 276 -15.04 15.14 -14.75
CA LEU A 276 -14.90 13.68 -14.86
C LEU A 276 -16.22 12.95 -14.61
N HIS A 277 -17.09 13.44 -13.71
CA HIS A 277 -18.45 12.90 -13.53
C HIS A 277 -19.31 13.09 -14.77
N GLU A 278 -19.29 14.28 -15.36
CA GLU A 278 -20.01 14.55 -16.62
C GLU A 278 -19.54 13.64 -17.75
N MET A 279 -18.22 13.44 -17.89
CA MET A 279 -17.65 12.50 -18.85
C MET A 279 -18.08 11.06 -18.60
N LEU A 280 -18.05 10.61 -17.35
CA LEU A 280 -18.45 9.24 -16.98
C LEU A 280 -19.92 8.97 -17.32
N ILE A 281 -20.81 9.93 -17.01
CA ILE A 281 -22.24 9.85 -17.34
C ILE A 281 -22.45 9.85 -18.86
N LYS A 282 -21.74 10.72 -19.60
CA LYS A 282 -21.80 10.77 -21.06
C LYS A 282 -21.36 9.46 -21.71
N ASP A 283 -20.42 8.74 -21.10
CA ASP A 283 -19.98 7.42 -21.53
C ASP A 283 -20.98 6.29 -21.17
N GLY A 284 -22.13 6.62 -20.55
CA GLY A 284 -23.13 5.64 -20.13
C GLY A 284 -22.71 4.81 -18.91
N LYS A 285 -21.72 5.28 -18.15
CA LYS A 285 -21.16 4.60 -16.98
C LYS A 285 -21.67 5.25 -15.69
N THR A 286 -21.64 4.49 -14.61
CA THR A 286 -22.05 4.98 -13.28
C THR A 286 -20.87 4.94 -12.30
N PRO A 287 -20.76 5.91 -11.38
CA PRO A 287 -19.74 5.89 -10.34
C PRO A 287 -19.86 4.65 -9.46
N ASP A 288 -18.76 3.91 -9.31
CA ASP A 288 -18.65 2.86 -8.29
C ASP A 288 -18.27 3.42 -6.92
N VAL A 289 -18.13 2.54 -5.93
CA VAL A 289 -17.84 2.92 -4.54
C VAL A 289 -16.53 3.68 -4.44
N PHE A 290 -15.50 3.28 -5.21
CA PHE A 290 -14.21 3.96 -5.20
C PHE A 290 -14.32 5.38 -5.76
N ILE A 291 -15.00 5.58 -6.90
CA ILE A 291 -15.19 6.92 -7.49
C ILE A 291 -15.96 7.84 -6.54
N LEU A 292 -17.06 7.34 -5.93
CA LEU A 292 -17.84 8.11 -4.97
C LEU A 292 -17.00 8.52 -3.76
N MET A 293 -16.17 7.61 -3.25
CA MET A 293 -15.24 7.89 -2.14
C MET A 293 -14.22 8.97 -2.50
N GLN A 294 -13.59 8.91 -3.68
CA GLN A 294 -12.63 9.95 -4.11
C GLN A 294 -13.30 11.30 -4.36
N THR A 295 -14.52 11.30 -4.89
CA THR A 295 -15.34 12.52 -5.08
C THR A 295 -15.62 13.18 -3.73
N MET A 296 -16.11 12.41 -2.76
CA MET A 296 -16.37 12.88 -1.40
C MET A 296 -15.10 13.43 -0.76
N ARG A 297 -13.99 12.70 -0.85
CA ARG A 297 -12.68 13.13 -0.35
C ARG A 297 -12.27 14.49 -0.93
N CYS A 298 -12.42 14.69 -2.25
CA CYS A 298 -12.06 15.95 -2.90
C CYS A 298 -12.87 17.15 -2.38
N TYR A 299 -14.20 17.01 -2.28
CA TYR A 299 -15.06 18.07 -1.76
C TYR A 299 -14.70 18.45 -0.33
N LEU A 300 -14.55 17.45 0.54
CA LEU A 300 -14.21 17.68 1.94
C LEU A 300 -12.85 18.35 2.10
N GLN A 301 -11.83 17.90 1.36
CA GLN A 301 -10.48 18.49 1.41
C GLN A 301 -10.40 19.93 0.84
N SER A 302 -11.39 20.31 0.05
CA SER A 302 -11.54 21.66 -0.52
C SER A 302 -12.42 22.57 0.36
N GLY A 303 -12.93 22.05 1.49
CA GLY A 303 -13.80 22.78 2.43
C GLY A 303 -15.29 22.75 2.08
N ASP A 304 -15.71 22.04 1.04
CA ASP A 304 -17.12 21.86 0.68
C ASP A 304 -17.74 20.72 1.51
N LEU A 305 -17.99 21.02 2.79
CA LEU A 305 -18.55 20.06 3.75
C LEU A 305 -19.95 19.59 3.32
N GLN A 306 -20.74 20.47 2.71
CA GLN A 306 -22.12 20.17 2.33
C GLN A 306 -22.20 19.12 1.23
N ARG A 307 -21.46 19.28 0.13
CA ARG A 307 -21.45 18.27 -0.95
C ARG A 307 -20.82 16.96 -0.48
N GLY A 308 -19.75 17.02 0.31
CA GLY A 308 -19.12 15.83 0.89
C GLY A 308 -20.09 15.03 1.77
N ARG A 309 -20.77 15.71 2.69
CA ARG A 309 -21.81 15.11 3.56
C ARG A 309 -22.96 14.52 2.77
N LYS A 310 -23.42 15.23 1.72
CA LYS A 310 -24.51 14.74 0.86
C LYS A 310 -24.17 13.41 0.20
N ILE A 311 -22.96 13.24 -0.35
CA ILE A 311 -22.54 11.96 -0.94
C ILE A 311 -22.62 10.82 0.07
N PHE A 312 -22.19 11.09 1.31
CA PHE A 312 -22.27 10.10 2.39
C PHE A 312 -23.73 9.73 2.71
N GLU A 313 -24.60 10.72 2.87
CA GLU A 313 -26.02 10.51 3.18
C GLU A 313 -26.75 9.77 2.05
N ASP A 314 -26.50 10.14 0.80
CA ASP A 314 -27.05 9.48 -0.39
C ASP A 314 -26.61 8.01 -0.44
N TYR A 315 -25.33 7.72 -0.18
CA TYR A 315 -24.82 6.35 -0.13
C TYR A 315 -25.46 5.53 1.00
N MET A 316 -25.54 6.09 2.21
CA MET A 316 -26.14 5.39 3.36
C MET A 316 -27.63 5.15 3.19
N SER A 317 -28.30 5.94 2.35
CA SER A 317 -29.72 5.81 2.00
C SER A 317 -29.96 4.91 0.78
N SER A 318 -28.92 4.53 0.04
CA SER A 318 -29.06 3.81 -1.24
C SER A 318 -29.37 2.31 -1.09
N GLY A 319 -29.51 1.80 0.13
CA GLY A 319 -29.67 0.36 0.43
C GLY A 319 -28.42 -0.49 0.19
N LYS A 320 -27.29 0.12 -0.19
CA LYS A 320 -25.99 -0.58 -0.29
C LYS A 320 -25.45 -0.86 1.12
N PRO A 321 -24.67 -1.94 1.32
CA PRO A 321 -24.03 -2.20 2.61
C PRO A 321 -23.14 -1.03 3.03
N PRO A 322 -23.24 -0.53 4.27
CA PRO A 322 -22.37 0.53 4.75
C PRO A 322 -20.90 0.08 4.71
N MET A 323 -20.03 0.95 4.22
CA MET A 323 -18.58 0.70 4.13
C MET A 323 -17.85 1.59 5.14
N VAL A 324 -16.94 1.00 5.92
CA VAL A 324 -16.18 1.74 6.95
C VAL A 324 -15.38 2.88 6.33
N GLU A 325 -14.87 2.71 5.11
CA GLU A 325 -14.10 3.73 4.39
C GLU A 325 -14.87 5.03 4.15
N PHE A 326 -16.20 4.97 4.01
CA PHE A 326 -17.04 6.17 3.88
C PHE A 326 -17.10 6.96 5.18
N TYR A 327 -17.24 6.27 6.32
CA TYR A 327 -17.17 6.93 7.63
C TYR A 327 -15.80 7.56 7.84
N MET A 328 -14.72 6.81 7.55
CA MET A 328 -13.35 7.31 7.70
C MET A 328 -13.10 8.53 6.83
N THR A 329 -13.47 8.48 5.55
CA THR A 329 -13.29 9.59 4.61
C THR A 329 -14.09 10.83 5.05
N LEU A 330 -15.30 10.65 5.57
CA LEU A 330 -16.11 11.76 6.08
C LEU A 330 -15.50 12.36 7.35
N VAL A 331 -15.07 11.54 8.31
CA VAL A 331 -14.44 12.00 9.56
C VAL A 331 -13.15 12.77 9.26
N GLU A 332 -12.24 12.18 8.47
CA GLU A 332 -10.99 12.82 8.06
C GLU A 332 -11.23 14.15 7.35
N GLY A 333 -12.15 14.16 6.39
CA GLY A 333 -12.47 15.35 5.62
C GLY A 333 -13.18 16.44 6.42
N ALA A 334 -14.06 16.07 7.35
CA ALA A 334 -14.77 17.02 8.20
C ALA A 334 -13.83 17.71 9.20
N MET A 335 -12.73 17.07 9.60
CA MET A 335 -11.71 17.70 10.45
C MET A 335 -10.81 18.71 9.70
N VAL A 336 -10.91 18.81 8.38
CA VAL A 336 -10.10 19.76 7.60
C VAL A 336 -10.41 21.20 8.02
N GLY A 337 -9.36 21.96 8.36
CA GLY A 337 -9.49 23.34 8.81
C GLY A 337 -10.05 23.50 10.23
N TYR A 338 -10.38 22.42 10.94
CA TYR A 338 -10.85 22.42 12.33
C TYR A 338 -12.05 23.37 12.57
N THR A 339 -13.01 23.42 11.64
CA THR A 339 -14.22 24.23 11.80
C THR A 339 -15.12 23.63 12.88
N PRO A 340 -15.85 24.42 13.68
CA PRO A 340 -16.75 23.88 14.71
C PRO A 340 -17.79 22.90 14.14
N GLU A 341 -18.38 23.23 12.99
CA GLU A 341 -19.34 22.37 12.28
C GLU A 341 -18.69 21.06 11.82
N GLY A 342 -17.49 21.12 11.23
CA GLY A 342 -16.76 19.95 10.77
C GLY A 342 -16.33 19.03 11.92
N MET A 343 -15.85 19.59 13.03
CA MET A 343 -15.47 18.82 14.22
C MET A 343 -16.69 18.14 14.87
N GLN A 344 -17.85 18.82 14.90
CA GLN A 344 -19.10 18.22 15.35
C GLN A 344 -19.53 17.07 14.43
N LEU A 345 -19.49 17.26 13.11
CA LEU A 345 -19.83 16.21 12.15
C LEU A 345 -18.91 14.99 12.28
N ALA A 346 -17.61 15.21 12.47
CA ALA A 346 -16.65 14.14 12.70
C ALA A 346 -17.00 13.32 13.96
N GLN A 347 -17.35 14.00 15.05
CA GLN A 347 -17.78 13.36 16.30
C GLN A 347 -19.05 12.54 16.11
N GLU A 348 -20.09 13.12 15.50
CA GLU A 348 -21.37 12.44 15.24
C GLU A 348 -21.17 11.22 14.35
N THR A 349 -20.31 11.33 13.34
CA THR A 349 -20.02 10.24 12.40
C THR A 349 -19.32 9.07 13.10
N LEU A 350 -18.37 9.33 14.02
CA LEU A 350 -17.69 8.28 14.81
C LEU A 350 -18.65 7.53 15.75
N VAL A 351 -19.58 8.26 16.37
CA VAL A 351 -20.63 7.66 17.21
C VAL A 351 -21.58 6.82 16.36
N ASN A 352 -22.02 7.33 15.20
CA ASN A 352 -22.88 6.59 14.27
C ASN A 352 -22.20 5.32 13.74
N MET A 353 -20.90 5.40 13.42
CA MET A 353 -20.11 4.26 12.99
C MET A 353 -20.10 3.16 14.07
N SER A 354 -19.87 3.55 15.32
CA SER A 354 -19.83 2.62 16.46
C SER A 354 -21.19 1.98 16.76
N SER A 355 -22.29 2.73 16.65
CA SER A 355 -23.64 2.20 16.87
C SER A 355 -24.06 1.18 15.79
N ARG A 356 -23.43 1.23 14.62
CA ARG A 356 -23.58 0.25 13.53
C ARG A 356 -22.58 -0.92 13.60
N ASN A 357 -21.88 -1.08 14.72
CA ASN A 357 -20.86 -2.12 14.93
C ASN A 357 -19.63 -2.04 14.01
N PHE A 358 -19.33 -0.85 13.47
CA PHE A 358 -18.05 -0.58 12.82
C PHE A 358 -17.09 0.03 13.84
N PHE A 359 -15.87 -0.51 13.90
CA PHE A 359 -14.88 -0.14 14.91
C PHE A 359 -13.56 0.21 14.27
N LEU A 360 -12.82 1.11 14.93
CA LEU A 360 -11.47 1.48 14.53
C LEU A 360 -10.55 0.28 14.66
N ASP A 361 -9.77 0.03 13.61
CA ASP A 361 -8.57 -0.80 13.68
C ASP A 361 -7.37 0.03 14.19
N PRO A 362 -6.21 -0.58 14.51
CA PRO A 362 -5.09 0.16 15.06
C PRO A 362 -4.56 1.25 14.12
N LYS A 363 -4.63 1.02 12.80
CA LYS A 363 -4.16 1.96 11.78
C LYS A 363 -5.14 3.14 11.68
N MET A 364 -6.42 2.85 11.44
CA MET A 364 -7.50 3.84 11.37
C MET A 364 -7.52 4.76 12.58
N GLY A 365 -7.48 4.18 13.79
CA GLY A 365 -7.49 4.97 15.02
C GLY A 365 -6.24 5.84 15.18
N SER A 366 -5.07 5.34 14.77
CA SER A 366 -3.83 6.10 14.84
C SER A 366 -3.82 7.29 13.88
N ASP A 367 -4.27 7.08 12.64
CA ASP A 367 -4.31 8.10 11.60
C ASP A 367 -5.32 9.21 11.95
N LEU A 368 -6.50 8.84 12.42
CA LEU A 368 -7.50 9.80 12.91
C LEU A 368 -7.03 10.55 14.15
N LEU A 369 -6.39 9.87 15.10
CA LEU A 369 -5.88 10.52 16.32
C LEU A 369 -4.83 11.58 15.96
N LEU A 370 -3.93 11.26 15.03
CA LEU A 370 -2.93 12.21 14.53
C LEU A 370 -3.59 13.42 13.87
N ALA A 371 -4.60 13.20 13.01
CA ALA A 371 -5.31 14.29 12.34
C ALA A 371 -6.07 15.18 13.34
N ALA A 372 -6.81 14.57 14.27
CA ALA A 372 -7.62 15.26 15.28
C ALA A 372 -6.76 16.04 16.29
N ALA A 373 -5.58 15.52 16.64
CA ALA A 373 -4.64 16.19 17.55
C ALA A 373 -4.04 17.49 16.99
N GLY A 374 -4.18 17.75 15.69
CA GLY A 374 -3.76 19.02 15.09
C GLY A 374 -4.71 20.19 15.36
N GLU A 375 -5.89 19.96 15.95
CA GLU A 375 -6.78 21.02 16.41
C GLU A 375 -6.01 21.96 17.36
N LYS A 376 -6.21 23.28 17.27
CA LYS A 376 -5.56 24.25 18.18
C LYS A 376 -6.55 25.11 18.95
N THR A 377 -7.78 25.20 18.46
CA THR A 377 -8.78 26.19 18.89
C THR A 377 -9.90 25.59 19.74
N GLY A 378 -10.16 24.29 19.65
CA GLY A 378 -11.22 23.62 20.41
C GLY A 378 -10.71 22.78 21.59
N GLY A 379 -11.57 21.88 22.09
CA GLY A 379 -11.36 21.07 23.29
C GLY A 379 -10.75 19.68 23.04
N TYR A 380 -10.31 19.36 21.82
CA TYR A 380 -9.92 17.99 21.39
C TYR A 380 -11.04 16.98 21.61
N THR A 381 -12.30 17.40 21.47
CA THR A 381 -13.45 16.49 21.67
C THR A 381 -13.33 15.26 20.78
N VAL A 382 -12.97 15.46 19.51
CA VAL A 382 -12.77 14.37 18.54
C VAL A 382 -11.53 13.53 18.88
N ALA A 383 -10.39 14.13 19.19
CA ALA A 383 -9.18 13.37 19.54
C ALA A 383 -9.36 12.58 20.87
N ASN A 384 -10.06 13.15 21.84
CA ASN A 384 -10.44 12.50 23.09
C ASN A 384 -11.35 11.29 22.83
N LEU A 385 -12.36 11.46 21.97
CA LEU A 385 -13.26 10.37 21.59
C LEU A 385 -12.49 9.24 20.89
N ILE A 386 -11.63 9.57 19.92
CA ILE A 386 -10.83 8.56 19.20
C ILE A 386 -9.92 7.81 20.19
N TRP A 387 -9.23 8.53 21.08
CA TRP A 387 -8.42 7.93 22.13
C TRP A 387 -9.23 6.93 22.97
N ASP A 388 -10.41 7.33 23.44
CA ASP A 388 -11.26 6.50 24.28
C ASP A 388 -11.77 5.26 23.54
N MET A 389 -12.17 5.40 22.27
CA MET A 389 -12.56 4.29 21.41
C MET A 389 -11.42 3.26 21.25
N MET A 390 -10.17 3.72 21.11
CA MET A 390 -9.01 2.83 21.03
C MET A 390 -8.70 2.16 22.37
N GLN A 391 -8.76 2.89 23.48
CA GLN A 391 -8.52 2.34 24.82
C GLN A 391 -9.57 1.29 25.21
N ALA A 392 -10.85 1.52 24.89
CA ALA A 392 -11.93 0.57 25.15
C ALA A 392 -11.69 -0.80 24.50
N ARG A 393 -10.95 -0.83 23.39
CA ARG A 393 -10.59 -2.05 22.66
C ARG A 393 -9.15 -2.51 22.92
N LYS A 394 -8.46 -1.95 23.92
CA LYS A 394 -7.06 -2.25 24.29
C LYS A 394 -6.08 -2.08 23.12
N MET A 395 -6.33 -1.09 22.27
CA MET A 395 -5.52 -0.81 21.08
C MET A 395 -4.49 0.26 21.43
N THR A 396 -3.23 0.02 21.07
CA THR A 396 -2.17 1.01 21.24
C THR A 396 -2.03 1.82 19.95
N PRO A 397 -2.24 3.15 19.97
CA PRO A 397 -2.03 3.98 18.79
C PRO A 397 -0.55 4.07 18.39
N SER A 398 -0.29 4.51 17.16
CA SER A 398 1.05 4.74 16.65
C SER A 398 1.79 5.81 17.44
N PHE A 399 3.12 5.71 17.52
CA PHE A 399 3.93 6.71 18.23
C PHE A 399 3.67 8.15 17.75
N PRO A 400 3.60 8.44 16.43
CA PRO A 400 3.26 9.79 15.96
C PRO A 400 1.90 10.29 16.46
N GLY A 401 0.86 9.44 16.42
CA GLY A 401 -0.48 9.82 16.90
C GLY A 401 -0.50 10.09 18.40
N VAL A 402 0.16 9.24 19.19
CA VAL A 402 0.27 9.44 20.65
C VAL A 402 1.08 10.70 20.97
N GLN A 403 2.17 10.96 20.25
CA GLN A 403 3.00 12.14 20.46
C GLN A 403 2.22 13.43 20.16
N ALA A 404 1.57 13.51 19.00
CA ALA A 404 0.79 14.70 18.64
C ALA A 404 -0.32 14.98 19.67
N TYR A 405 -1.02 13.94 20.11
CA TYR A 405 -2.05 14.06 21.13
C TYR A 405 -1.50 14.47 22.49
N TYR A 406 -0.36 13.90 22.92
CA TYR A 406 0.33 14.26 24.14
C TYR A 406 0.77 15.74 24.15
N ASP A 407 1.41 16.19 23.08
CA ASP A 407 1.90 17.55 22.95
C ASP A 407 0.73 18.53 22.97
N GLY A 408 -0.37 18.22 22.28
CA GLY A 408 -1.58 19.03 22.29
C GLY A 408 -2.30 19.10 23.65
N LEU A 409 -2.31 18.00 24.42
CA LEU A 409 -2.80 18.03 25.80
C LEU A 409 -1.91 18.88 26.71
N LYS A 410 -0.58 18.87 26.50
CA LYS A 410 0.39 19.65 27.30
C LYS A 410 0.37 21.14 27.05
N VAL A 411 0.02 21.57 25.84
CA VAL A 411 -0.15 23.00 25.51
C VAL A 411 -1.28 23.63 26.34
N ARG A 412 -2.15 22.81 26.93
CA ARG A 412 -3.26 23.27 27.75
C ARG A 412 -2.92 23.27 29.23
N GLU A 413 -3.57 24.17 29.96
CA GLU A 413 -3.56 24.23 31.42
C GLU A 413 -4.42 23.11 32.04
N ILE A 414 -4.21 21.86 31.60
CA ILE A 414 -4.85 20.68 32.21
C ILE A 414 -4.12 20.35 33.51
N PRO A 415 -4.84 20.06 34.62
CA PRO A 415 -4.21 19.66 35.87
C PRO A 415 -3.26 18.47 35.69
N ALA A 416 -2.09 18.53 36.32
CA ALA A 416 -1.07 17.47 36.21
C ALA A 416 -1.56 16.11 36.74
N ASP A 417 -2.59 16.11 37.57
CA ASP A 417 -3.23 14.93 38.12
C ASP A 417 -4.32 14.32 37.24
N ASP A 418 -4.67 14.97 36.11
CA ASP A 418 -5.68 14.50 35.17
C ASP A 418 -5.39 13.05 34.70
N PRO A 419 -6.38 12.14 34.81
CA PRO A 419 -6.16 10.72 34.53
C PRO A 419 -5.83 10.45 33.06
N ARG A 420 -6.37 11.23 32.13
CA ARG A 420 -6.09 11.10 30.70
C ARG A 420 -4.67 11.56 30.40
N LEU A 421 -4.26 12.72 30.92
CA LEU A 421 -2.89 13.21 30.74
C LEU A 421 -1.87 12.21 31.30
N LYS A 422 -2.12 11.60 32.46
CA LYS A 422 -1.27 10.54 33.03
C LYS A 422 -1.18 9.31 32.11
N LEU A 423 -2.31 8.80 31.63
CA LEU A 423 -2.36 7.62 30.77
C LEU A 423 -1.64 7.87 29.43
N VAL A 424 -1.90 9.03 28.80
CA VAL A 424 -1.25 9.43 27.55
C VAL A 424 0.25 9.61 27.77
N SER A 425 0.67 10.26 28.87
CA SER A 425 2.08 10.42 29.24
C SER A 425 2.80 9.08 29.37
N GLN A 426 2.19 8.12 30.08
CA GLN A 426 2.76 6.79 30.26
C GLN A 426 2.89 6.06 28.92
N THR A 427 1.85 6.13 28.07
CA THR A 427 1.84 5.51 26.75
C THR A 427 2.92 6.12 25.85
N TYR A 428 3.04 7.45 25.84
CA TYR A 428 4.08 8.18 25.11
C TYR A 428 5.48 7.74 25.55
N LEU A 429 5.76 7.71 26.86
CA LEU A 429 7.07 7.30 27.38
C LEU A 429 7.41 5.86 27.01
N ASN A 430 6.44 4.95 27.06
CA ASN A 430 6.63 3.55 26.67
C ASN A 430 6.94 3.41 25.18
N LEU A 431 6.23 4.13 24.32
CA LEU A 431 6.46 4.11 22.87
C LEU A 431 7.77 4.80 22.50
N ARG A 432 8.12 5.92 23.15
CA ARG A 432 9.40 6.60 22.95
C ARG A 432 10.59 5.70 23.29
N LYS A 433 10.51 4.89 24.35
CA LYS A 433 11.56 3.90 24.67
C LYS A 433 11.71 2.82 23.59
N ARG A 434 10.62 2.47 22.89
CA ARG A 434 10.60 1.42 21.86
C ARG A 434 10.99 1.92 20.48
N PHE A 435 10.63 3.16 20.15
CA PHE A 435 10.70 3.70 18.78
C PHE A 435 11.43 5.05 18.66
N GLY A 436 11.67 5.74 19.77
CA GLY A 436 12.43 7.00 19.82
C GLY A 436 13.92 6.72 19.89
N GLY A 437 14.50 6.36 18.75
CA GLY A 437 15.94 6.40 18.49
C GLY A 437 16.35 7.77 17.98
#